data_AF-A0A4R1JYC5-F1
#
_entry.id   AF-A0A4R1JYC5-F1
#
_cell.length_a   1.000
_cell.length_b   1.000
_cell.length_c   1.000
_cell.angle_alpha   90.00
_cell.angle_beta   90.00
_cell.angle_gamma   90.00
#
_symmetry.space_group_name_H-M   'P 1'
#
loop_
_entity.id
_entity.type
_entity.pdbx_description
1 polymer ?
#
loop_
_entity_poly.entity_id
_entity_poly.type
_entity_poly.pdbx_seq_one_letter_code
_entity_poly.pdbx_strand_id
1 'polypeptide(L)'
;MKIKFYFTLVFTSIFLSVNAQKINSVKIDSLFAEFKKNSFYGNVSPAKKELENYQKDIIPELIKLLKDTTFSKLTGTADLIYPGTTTFYGRGEYLPYNIDWISIRSGWLLEDLTFQDFGYKNIDVTDETLMKLSEENYNDYIKKGSYELDWKNKTIEERTAQYRKNISLNAKKWWKENGKKWNRISAIKEALESNNENRLSNVFQYLRFGESKSDNLTVEIFNNEIKPIIVSLKKTSKFPEIQEQIESILVETVNSKILDLSRVQ
;
A
#
# COMPACT_ATOMS: atom_id res chain seq x y z
N MET A 1 -44.55 3.98 -29.26
CA MET A 1 -43.21 3.75 -29.86
C MET A 1 -42.03 4.17 -28.97
N LYS A 2 -42.17 5.14 -28.05
CA LYS A 2 -41.04 5.62 -27.21
C LYS A 2 -40.52 4.63 -26.15
N ILE A 3 -41.37 3.75 -25.61
CA ILE A 3 -41.00 2.81 -24.53
C ILE A 3 -40.06 1.68 -25.01
N LYS A 4 -40.24 1.17 -26.24
CA LYS A 4 -39.36 0.13 -26.79
C LYS A 4 -37.93 0.64 -27.03
N PHE A 5 -37.77 1.92 -27.36
CA PHE A 5 -36.45 2.53 -27.59
C PHE A 5 -35.65 2.69 -26.28
N TYR A 6 -36.31 3.02 -25.16
CA TYR A 6 -35.67 3.09 -23.85
C TYR A 6 -35.17 1.72 -23.35
N PHE A 7 -35.93 0.65 -23.58
CA PHE A 7 -35.50 -0.71 -23.19
C PHE A 7 -34.26 -1.18 -23.95
N THR A 8 -34.15 -0.88 -25.25
CA THR A 8 -32.96 -1.26 -26.04
C THR A 8 -31.71 -0.49 -25.59
N LEU A 9 -31.85 0.80 -25.22
CA LEU A 9 -30.75 1.66 -24.78
C LEU A 9 -30.24 1.31 -23.35
N VAL A 10 -31.13 0.85 -22.47
CA VAL A 10 -30.76 0.34 -21.14
C VAL A 10 -30.07 -1.02 -21.24
N PHE A 11 -30.52 -1.91 -22.14
CA PHE A 11 -29.85 -3.21 -22.30
C PHE A 11 -28.46 -3.09 -22.94
N THR A 12 -28.27 -2.23 -23.96
CA THR A 12 -26.94 -2.04 -24.57
C THR A 12 -25.92 -1.41 -23.61
N SER A 13 -26.34 -0.50 -22.72
CA SER A 13 -25.47 0.07 -21.69
C SER A 13 -25.07 -0.93 -20.60
N ILE A 14 -25.97 -1.87 -20.24
CA ILE A 14 -25.64 -2.98 -19.34
C ILE A 14 -24.63 -3.95 -19.99
N PHE A 15 -24.77 -4.30 -21.26
CA PHE A 15 -23.81 -5.19 -21.93
C PHE A 15 -22.42 -4.57 -22.14
N LEU A 16 -22.34 -3.25 -22.42
CA LEU A 16 -21.06 -2.56 -22.56
C LEU A 16 -20.31 -2.42 -21.23
N SER A 17 -21.03 -2.17 -20.13
CA SER A 17 -20.42 -2.07 -18.80
C SER A 17 -19.87 -3.41 -18.29
N VAL A 18 -20.57 -4.52 -18.55
CA VAL A 18 -20.08 -5.88 -18.19
C VAL A 18 -18.82 -6.26 -18.96
N ASN A 19 -18.74 -5.94 -20.26
CA ASN A 19 -17.55 -6.23 -21.06
C ASN A 19 -16.33 -5.39 -20.63
N ALA A 20 -16.53 -4.11 -20.29
CA ALA A 20 -15.45 -3.25 -19.78
C ALA A 20 -14.91 -3.75 -18.43
N GLN A 21 -15.79 -4.17 -17.51
CA GLN A 21 -15.39 -4.76 -16.23
C GLN A 21 -14.58 -6.04 -16.42
N LYS A 22 -14.97 -6.92 -17.34
CA LYS A 22 -14.26 -8.17 -17.64
C LYS A 22 -12.87 -7.94 -18.25
N ILE A 23 -12.72 -6.94 -19.12
CA ILE A 23 -11.40 -6.60 -19.70
C ILE A 23 -10.46 -6.07 -18.61
N ASN A 24 -10.96 -5.20 -17.73
CA ASN A 24 -10.18 -4.66 -16.62
C ASN A 24 -9.74 -5.75 -15.65
N SER A 25 -10.61 -6.71 -15.32
CA SER A 25 -10.24 -7.82 -14.43
C SER A 25 -9.12 -8.69 -15.04
N VAL A 26 -9.20 -9.01 -16.33
CA VAL A 26 -8.14 -9.77 -17.03
C VAL A 26 -6.80 -9.04 -17.00
N LYS A 27 -6.80 -7.72 -17.19
CA LYS A 27 -5.58 -6.91 -17.10
C LYS A 27 -5.00 -6.91 -15.68
N ILE A 28 -5.84 -6.72 -14.66
CA ILE A 28 -5.43 -6.77 -13.25
C ILE A 28 -4.84 -8.15 -12.88
N ASP A 29 -5.48 -9.24 -13.30
CA ASP A 29 -5.00 -10.60 -13.04
C ASP A 29 -3.62 -10.82 -13.67
N SER A 30 -3.42 -10.36 -14.92
CA SER A 30 -2.12 -10.42 -15.59
C SER A 30 -1.06 -9.62 -14.83
N LEU A 31 -1.40 -8.44 -14.31
CA LEU A 31 -0.47 -7.63 -13.53
C LEU A 31 -0.09 -8.30 -12.21
N PHE A 32 -1.04 -8.94 -11.52
CA PHE A 32 -0.72 -9.73 -10.33
C PHE A 32 0.15 -10.94 -10.66
N ALA A 33 -0.02 -11.57 -11.82
CA ALA A 33 0.85 -12.65 -12.27
C ALA A 33 2.29 -12.14 -12.48
N GLU A 34 2.48 -10.99 -13.14
CA GLU A 34 3.79 -10.35 -13.29
C GLU A 34 4.39 -9.93 -11.94
N PHE A 35 3.56 -9.38 -11.05
CA PHE A 35 3.96 -8.94 -9.72
C PHE A 35 4.48 -10.07 -8.84
N LYS A 36 4.12 -11.33 -9.12
CA LYS A 36 4.62 -12.52 -8.42
C LYS A 36 5.91 -13.10 -8.99
N LYS A 37 6.38 -12.65 -10.15
CA LYS A 37 7.62 -13.16 -10.76
C LYS A 37 8.87 -12.72 -9.98
N ASN A 38 10.03 -13.20 -10.41
CA ASN A 38 11.31 -12.96 -9.74
C ASN A 38 12.11 -11.77 -10.31
N SER A 39 11.92 -11.34 -11.56
CA SER A 39 12.66 -10.17 -12.07
C SER A 39 12.12 -8.88 -11.47
N PHE A 40 12.93 -8.18 -10.69
CA PHE A 40 12.47 -6.95 -10.03
C PHE A 40 12.16 -5.85 -11.05
N TYR A 41 13.16 -5.41 -11.82
CA TYR A 41 12.95 -4.35 -12.82
C TYR A 41 12.19 -4.83 -14.06
N GLY A 42 12.23 -6.13 -14.38
CA GLY A 42 11.54 -6.68 -15.56
C GLY A 42 10.05 -6.93 -15.36
N ASN A 43 9.63 -7.33 -14.15
CA ASN A 43 8.25 -7.74 -13.88
C ASN A 43 7.66 -7.02 -12.65
N VAL A 44 8.31 -7.12 -11.49
CA VAL A 44 7.72 -6.69 -10.21
C VAL A 44 7.49 -5.18 -10.15
N SER A 45 8.50 -4.38 -10.44
CA SER A 45 8.42 -2.91 -10.37
C SER A 45 7.44 -2.33 -11.40
N PRO A 46 7.48 -2.72 -12.70
CA PRO A 46 6.47 -2.31 -13.67
C PRO A 46 5.05 -2.72 -13.29
N ALA A 47 4.86 -3.96 -12.82
CA ALA A 47 3.55 -4.45 -12.39
C ALA A 47 3.04 -3.68 -11.17
N LYS A 48 3.90 -3.40 -10.17
CA LYS A 48 3.55 -2.57 -9.01
C LYS A 48 3.02 -1.22 -9.46
N LYS A 49 3.80 -0.52 -10.27
CA LYS A 49 3.47 0.83 -10.75
C LYS A 49 2.11 0.87 -11.43
N GLU A 50 1.85 -0.11 -12.30
CA GLU A 50 0.57 -0.19 -13.02
C GLU A 50 -0.59 -0.62 -12.11
N LEU A 51 -0.38 -1.56 -11.19
CA LEU A 51 -1.38 -1.94 -10.18
C LEU A 51 -1.80 -0.74 -9.33
N GLU A 52 -0.84 0.07 -8.89
CA GLU A 52 -1.07 1.25 -8.05
C GLU A 52 -2.03 2.27 -8.70
N ASN A 53 -2.06 2.35 -10.04
CA ASN A 53 -2.99 3.22 -10.79
C ASN A 53 -4.46 2.79 -10.69
N TYR A 54 -4.76 1.55 -10.30
CA TYR A 54 -6.14 1.09 -10.04
C TYR A 54 -6.63 1.46 -8.64
N GLN A 55 -5.76 1.99 -7.79
CA GLN A 55 -6.08 2.51 -6.46
C GLN A 55 -7.01 1.60 -5.66
N LYS A 56 -8.23 2.06 -5.39
CA LYS A 56 -9.22 1.39 -4.54
C LYS A 56 -9.52 -0.04 -4.98
N ASP A 57 -9.51 -0.27 -6.29
CA ASP A 57 -10.00 -1.51 -6.89
C ASP A 57 -9.08 -2.70 -6.62
N ILE A 58 -7.78 -2.46 -6.42
CA ILE A 58 -6.81 -3.55 -6.15
C ILE A 58 -6.64 -3.88 -4.68
N ILE A 59 -7.11 -3.03 -3.76
CA ILE A 59 -6.93 -3.24 -2.31
C ILE A 59 -7.49 -4.59 -1.84
N PRO A 60 -8.71 -5.02 -2.26
CA PRO A 60 -9.22 -6.35 -1.90
C PRO A 60 -8.32 -7.50 -2.38
N GLU A 61 -7.74 -7.38 -3.58
CA GLU A 61 -6.88 -8.42 -4.17
C GLU A 61 -5.51 -8.46 -3.47
N LEU A 62 -4.94 -7.30 -3.14
CA LEU A 62 -3.74 -7.22 -2.30
C LEU A 62 -3.98 -7.89 -0.94
N ILE A 63 -5.11 -7.62 -0.29
CA ILE A 63 -5.47 -8.24 1.00
C ILE A 63 -5.59 -9.76 0.89
N LYS A 64 -6.11 -10.30 -0.23
CA LYS A 64 -6.10 -11.75 -0.47
C LYS A 64 -4.68 -12.28 -0.61
N LEU A 65 -3.82 -11.55 -1.31
CA LEU A 65 -2.43 -11.93 -1.59
C LEU A 65 -1.53 -11.90 -0.35
N LEU A 66 -1.91 -11.20 0.72
CA LEU A 66 -1.21 -11.23 2.02
C LEU A 66 -1.12 -12.65 2.63
N LYS A 67 -1.95 -13.59 2.18
CA LYS A 67 -1.93 -15.00 2.62
C LYS A 67 -0.98 -15.88 1.81
N ASP A 68 -0.43 -15.36 0.72
CA ASP A 68 0.45 -16.11 -0.17
C ASP A 68 1.86 -16.20 0.44
N THR A 69 2.16 -17.35 1.06
CA THR A 69 3.44 -17.61 1.72
C THR A 69 4.54 -18.05 0.75
N THR A 70 4.34 -17.90 -0.56
CA THR A 70 5.36 -18.29 -1.54
C THR A 70 6.61 -17.41 -1.40
N PHE A 71 7.77 -18.06 -1.38
CA PHE A 71 9.07 -17.39 -1.49
C PHE A 71 9.51 -17.40 -2.96
N SER A 72 9.77 -16.23 -3.51
CA SER A 72 10.28 -16.04 -4.87
C SER A 72 11.45 -15.08 -4.84
N LYS A 73 12.66 -15.64 -4.73
CA LYS A 73 13.91 -14.87 -4.69
C LYS A 73 14.01 -13.94 -5.88
N LEU A 74 14.16 -12.64 -5.62
CA LEU A 74 14.26 -11.64 -6.67
C LEU A 74 15.60 -11.71 -7.40
N THR A 75 15.54 -11.43 -8.70
CA THR A 75 16.68 -11.28 -9.59
C THR A 75 16.69 -9.87 -10.18
N GLY A 76 17.86 -9.43 -10.65
CA GLY A 76 18.02 -8.08 -11.19
C GLY A 76 17.82 -7.00 -10.11
N THR A 77 18.39 -7.20 -8.92
CA THR A 77 18.25 -6.29 -7.76
C THR A 77 19.52 -5.48 -7.50
N ALA A 78 20.34 -5.24 -8.52
CA ALA A 78 21.68 -4.64 -8.35
C ALA A 78 21.65 -3.24 -7.72
N ASP A 79 20.62 -2.45 -8.04
CA ASP A 79 20.41 -1.11 -7.47
C ASP A 79 19.33 -1.12 -6.38
N LEU A 80 19.07 -2.26 -5.71
CA LEU A 80 18.18 -2.36 -4.56
C LEU A 80 18.93 -2.72 -3.27
N ILE A 81 18.62 -1.99 -2.21
CA ILE A 81 19.06 -2.26 -0.84
C ILE A 81 17.82 -2.70 -0.04
N TYR A 82 17.63 -4.01 0.10
CA TYR A 82 16.49 -4.58 0.85
C TYR A 82 16.95 -5.79 1.68
N PRO A 83 16.14 -6.28 2.64
CA PRO A 83 16.51 -7.40 3.51
C PRO A 83 16.95 -8.69 2.80
N GLY A 84 16.51 -8.90 1.55
CA GLY A 84 16.95 -10.05 0.74
C GLY A 84 18.25 -9.81 -0.04
N THR A 85 18.81 -8.60 -0.08
CA THR A 85 20.04 -8.31 -0.83
C THR A 85 21.24 -9.04 -0.22
N THR A 86 21.97 -9.82 -1.01
CA THR A 86 23.20 -10.53 -0.59
C THR A 86 24.48 -9.77 -0.94
N THR A 87 24.39 -8.67 -1.70
CA THR A 87 25.55 -7.91 -2.19
C THR A 87 25.18 -6.44 -2.33
N PHE A 88 25.95 -5.55 -1.69
CA PHE A 88 25.77 -4.11 -1.76
C PHE A 88 26.84 -3.48 -2.66
N TYR A 89 26.41 -2.74 -3.69
CA TYR A 89 27.30 -2.14 -4.70
C TYR A 89 27.63 -0.66 -4.44
N GLY A 90 27.41 -0.15 -3.22
CA GLY A 90 27.71 1.23 -2.83
C GLY A 90 26.65 2.27 -3.22
N ARG A 91 25.55 1.84 -3.85
CA ARG A 91 24.40 2.66 -4.25
C ARG A 91 23.14 1.79 -4.35
N GLY A 92 21.97 2.42 -4.37
CA GLY A 92 20.71 1.74 -4.64
C GLY A 92 19.52 2.40 -3.95
N GLU A 93 18.32 2.06 -4.42
CA GLU A 93 17.07 2.38 -3.77
C GLU A 93 16.90 1.52 -2.52
N TYR A 94 16.69 2.17 -1.37
CA TYR A 94 16.42 1.48 -0.12
C TYR A 94 14.96 1.05 -0.06
N LEU A 95 14.74 -0.25 0.08
CA LEU A 95 13.42 -0.83 0.22
C LEU A 95 13.36 -1.68 1.51
N PRO A 96 12.72 -1.16 2.58
CA PRO A 96 12.71 -1.80 3.91
C PRO A 96 11.71 -2.97 4.03
N TYR A 97 11.54 -3.74 2.96
CA TYR A 97 10.58 -4.84 2.88
C TYR A 97 11.27 -6.09 2.34
N ASN A 98 11.08 -7.24 3.00
CA ASN A 98 11.57 -8.53 2.49
C ASN A 98 10.66 -9.03 1.35
N ILE A 99 10.72 -8.36 0.20
CA ILE A 99 9.85 -8.58 -0.96
C ILE A 99 10.16 -9.85 -1.76
N ASP A 100 11.09 -10.69 -1.29
CA ASP A 100 11.23 -12.07 -1.77
C ASP A 100 9.99 -12.91 -1.39
N TRP A 101 9.29 -12.55 -0.31
CA TRP A 101 8.02 -13.18 0.06
C TRP A 101 6.84 -12.47 -0.60
N ILE A 102 5.99 -13.22 -1.30
CA ILE A 102 4.83 -12.65 -2.02
C ILE A 102 3.88 -11.92 -1.07
N SER A 103 3.62 -12.46 0.13
CA SER A 103 2.81 -11.78 1.15
C SER A 103 3.37 -10.41 1.55
N ILE A 104 4.70 -10.29 1.68
CA ILE A 104 5.36 -9.03 2.08
C ILE A 104 5.37 -8.05 0.91
N ARG A 105 5.62 -8.54 -0.31
CA ARG A 105 5.53 -7.73 -1.53
C ARG A 105 4.14 -7.13 -1.71
N SER A 106 3.09 -7.89 -1.42
CA SER A 106 1.73 -7.38 -1.40
C SER A 106 1.48 -6.39 -0.26
N GLY A 107 2.05 -6.63 0.92
CA GLY A 107 2.00 -5.69 2.04
C GLY A 107 2.65 -4.36 1.72
N TRP A 108 3.81 -4.38 1.07
CA TRP A 108 4.52 -3.19 0.58
C TRP A 108 3.64 -2.32 -0.31
N LEU A 109 3.05 -2.88 -1.38
CA LEU A 109 2.17 -2.11 -2.26
C LEU A 109 0.89 -1.65 -1.51
N LEU A 110 0.38 -2.44 -0.58
CA LEU A 110 -0.79 -2.04 0.22
C LEU A 110 -0.48 -0.84 1.12
N GLU A 111 0.66 -0.83 1.81
CA GLU A 111 1.11 0.28 2.67
C GLU A 111 1.45 1.53 1.85
N ASP A 112 2.11 1.39 0.70
CA ASP A 112 2.38 2.50 -0.23
C ASP A 112 1.09 3.14 -0.76
N LEU A 113 0.07 2.32 -1.03
CA LEU A 113 -1.18 2.81 -1.61
C LEU A 113 -2.08 3.47 -0.55
N THR A 114 -2.13 2.89 0.64
CA THR A 114 -3.06 3.30 1.71
C THR A 114 -2.44 4.25 2.73
N PHE A 115 -1.12 4.43 2.70
CA PHE A 115 -0.35 5.16 3.71
C PHE A 115 -0.60 4.70 5.14
N GLN A 116 -1.04 3.45 5.30
CA GLN A 116 -1.16 2.78 6.58
C GLN A 116 0.13 2.06 6.90
N ASP A 117 0.38 1.88 8.18
CA ASP A 117 1.45 1.02 8.69
C ASP A 117 0.80 -0.26 9.21
N PHE A 118 0.80 -1.31 8.39
CA PHE A 118 0.29 -2.62 8.75
C PHE A 118 1.39 -3.52 9.35
N GLY A 119 2.63 -3.02 9.47
CA GLY A 119 3.77 -3.76 10.00
C GLY A 119 4.48 -4.64 8.96
N TYR A 120 4.37 -4.37 7.66
CA TYR A 120 5.12 -5.13 6.65
C TYR A 120 6.57 -4.66 6.46
N LYS A 121 6.88 -3.43 6.88
CA LYS A 121 8.22 -2.84 6.89
C LYS A 121 9.09 -3.45 8.00
N ASN A 122 10.34 -3.80 7.70
CA ASN A 122 11.35 -4.34 8.62
C ASN A 122 10.89 -5.55 9.46
N ILE A 123 10.46 -6.62 8.78
CA ILE A 123 10.18 -7.91 9.43
C ILE A 123 11.50 -8.69 9.63
N ASP A 124 12.37 -8.19 10.50
CA ASP A 124 13.13 -9.07 11.37
C ASP A 124 12.27 -9.22 12.62
N VAL A 125 11.52 -10.31 12.70
CA VAL A 125 10.55 -10.54 13.78
C VAL A 125 11.27 -10.55 15.13
N THR A 126 11.23 -9.42 15.85
CA THR A 126 11.72 -9.36 17.23
C THR A 126 10.65 -9.89 18.18
N ASP A 127 11.07 -10.51 19.29
CA ASP A 127 10.16 -11.00 20.33
C ASP A 127 9.26 -9.86 20.88
N GLU A 128 9.75 -8.62 20.90
CA GLU A 128 8.99 -7.42 21.27
C GLU A 128 7.85 -7.12 20.30
N THR A 129 8.09 -7.22 18.99
CA THR A 129 7.09 -6.96 17.95
C THR A 129 6.00 -8.06 17.96
N LEU A 130 6.38 -9.31 18.26
CA LEU A 130 5.44 -10.41 18.47
C LEU A 130 4.55 -10.21 19.70
N MET A 131 5.13 -9.72 20.81
CA MET A 131 4.39 -9.46 22.05
C MET A 131 3.38 -8.34 21.88
N LYS A 132 3.78 -7.25 21.21
CA LYS A 132 2.89 -6.11 20.88
C LYS A 132 1.72 -6.52 19.98
N LEU A 133 1.94 -7.34 18.95
CA LEU A 133 0.83 -7.86 18.13
C LEU A 133 -0.12 -8.78 18.91
N SER A 134 0.38 -9.52 19.90
CA SER A 134 -0.46 -10.32 20.82
C SER A 134 -1.38 -9.42 21.62
N GLU A 135 -0.87 -8.31 22.15
CA GLU A 135 -1.63 -7.30 22.89
C GLU A 135 -2.66 -6.58 21.99
N GLU A 136 -2.33 -6.28 20.74
CA GLU A 136 -3.26 -5.64 19.80
C GLU A 136 -4.45 -6.55 19.41
N ASN A 137 -4.29 -7.88 19.54
CA ASN A 137 -5.34 -8.87 19.32
C ASN A 137 -6.12 -9.24 20.60
N TYR A 138 -5.91 -8.51 21.70
CA TYR A 138 -6.55 -8.69 23.01
C TYR A 138 -8.08 -8.72 22.98
N ASN A 139 -8.71 -8.06 22.00
CA ASN A 139 -10.16 -8.10 21.81
C ASN A 139 -10.69 -9.53 21.49
N ASP A 140 -9.88 -10.38 20.86
CA ASP A 140 -10.22 -11.78 20.59
C ASP A 140 -10.11 -12.64 21.88
N TYR A 141 -9.15 -12.32 22.76
CA TYR A 141 -9.01 -12.91 24.10
C TYR A 141 -10.21 -12.57 24.99
N ILE A 142 -10.63 -11.29 25.03
CA ILE A 142 -11.81 -10.85 25.79
C ILE A 142 -13.10 -11.56 25.33
N LYS A 143 -13.21 -11.90 24.05
CA LYS A 143 -14.38 -12.59 23.50
C LYS A 143 -14.40 -14.10 23.71
N LYS A 144 -13.24 -14.77 23.69
CA LYS A 144 -13.14 -16.24 23.65
C LYS A 144 -12.64 -16.85 24.96
N GLY A 145 -12.20 -16.03 25.92
CA GLY A 145 -11.64 -16.47 27.21
C GLY A 145 -10.31 -17.21 27.08
N SER A 146 -9.75 -17.32 25.88
CA SER A 146 -8.47 -17.96 25.61
C SER A 146 -7.96 -17.55 24.22
N TYR A 147 -6.64 -17.56 24.07
CA TYR A 147 -5.99 -17.81 22.79
C TYR A 147 -4.63 -18.46 23.08
N GLU A 148 -4.24 -19.48 22.32
CA GLU A 148 -2.97 -20.17 22.55
C GLU A 148 -1.82 -19.46 21.84
N LEU A 149 -0.87 -18.94 22.62
CA LEU A 149 0.47 -18.61 22.11
C LEU A 149 1.55 -19.30 22.94
N ASP A 150 1.82 -20.57 22.62
CA ASP A 150 3.07 -21.23 23.00
C ASP A 150 4.19 -20.81 22.02
N TRP A 151 4.93 -19.76 22.38
CA TRP A 151 6.07 -19.28 21.58
C TRP A 151 7.39 -19.95 21.93
N LYS A 152 7.52 -20.51 23.14
CA LYS A 152 8.80 -21.04 23.64
C LYS A 152 9.28 -22.27 22.86
N ASN A 153 8.35 -22.97 22.21
CA ASN A 153 8.64 -24.19 21.44
C ASN A 153 8.55 -24.01 19.91
N LYS A 154 8.27 -22.80 19.40
CA LYS A 154 8.09 -22.55 17.96
C LYS A 154 9.36 -22.08 17.28
N THR A 155 9.62 -22.58 16.07
CA THR A 155 10.74 -22.15 15.23
C THR A 155 10.53 -20.71 14.73
N ILE A 156 11.60 -20.06 14.26
CA ILE A 156 11.54 -18.71 13.70
C ILE A 156 10.58 -18.65 12.50
N GLU A 157 10.51 -19.71 11.71
CA GLU A 157 9.62 -19.85 10.55
C GLU A 157 8.15 -19.87 10.99
N GLU A 158 7.81 -20.63 12.04
CA GLU A 158 6.46 -20.70 12.58
C GLU A 158 6.01 -19.37 13.19
N ARG A 159 6.93 -18.69 13.90
CA ARG A 159 6.69 -17.34 14.44
C ARG A 159 6.43 -16.33 13.33
N THR A 160 7.25 -16.36 12.28
CA THR A 160 7.11 -15.48 11.11
C THR A 160 5.82 -15.74 10.35
N ALA A 161 5.42 -17.00 10.17
CA ALA A 161 4.17 -17.35 9.52
C ALA A 161 2.94 -16.85 10.32
N GLN A 162 2.96 -17.02 11.65
CA GLN A 162 1.88 -16.54 12.51
C GLN A 162 1.81 -15.01 12.55
N TYR A 163 2.96 -14.32 12.61
CA TYR A 163 3.04 -12.86 12.49
C TYR A 163 2.36 -12.36 11.22
N ARG A 164 2.75 -12.92 10.06
CA ARG A 164 2.18 -12.58 8.74
C ARG A 164 0.67 -12.79 8.68
N LYS A 165 0.18 -13.86 9.32
CA LYS A 165 -1.25 -14.13 9.44
C LYS A 165 -1.97 -13.04 10.24
N ASN A 166 -1.40 -12.59 11.37
CA ASN A 166 -1.98 -11.56 12.21
C ASN A 166 -2.05 -10.20 11.49
N ILE A 167 -0.96 -9.74 10.87
CA ILE A 167 -0.96 -8.48 10.11
C ILE A 167 -1.90 -8.53 8.90
N SER A 168 -2.04 -9.69 8.24
CA SER A 168 -3.04 -9.89 7.18
C SER A 168 -4.49 -9.73 7.69
N LEU A 169 -4.77 -10.21 8.91
CA LEU A 169 -6.09 -10.03 9.54
C LEU A 169 -6.34 -8.56 9.89
N ASN A 170 -5.33 -7.84 10.37
CA ASN A 170 -5.41 -6.41 10.66
C ASN A 170 -5.74 -5.60 9.40
N ALA A 171 -5.00 -5.82 8.30
CA ALA A 171 -5.28 -5.19 7.01
C ALA A 171 -6.70 -5.48 6.51
N LYS A 172 -7.15 -6.73 6.62
CA LYS A 172 -8.52 -7.14 6.25
C LYS A 172 -9.58 -6.45 7.10
N LYS A 173 -9.36 -6.33 8.42
CA LYS A 173 -10.27 -5.65 9.34
C LYS A 173 -10.35 -4.16 9.00
N TRP A 174 -9.20 -3.50 8.89
CA TRP A 174 -9.11 -2.09 8.52
C TRP A 174 -9.85 -1.80 7.22
N TRP A 175 -9.71 -2.65 6.20
CA TRP A 175 -10.40 -2.46 4.93
C TRP A 175 -11.93 -2.57 5.04
N LYS A 176 -12.44 -3.48 5.87
CA LYS A 176 -13.89 -3.57 6.11
C LYS A 176 -14.47 -2.31 6.74
N GLU A 177 -13.70 -1.70 7.64
CA GLU A 177 -14.11 -0.50 8.39
C GLU A 177 -13.99 0.77 7.53
N ASN A 178 -12.95 0.88 6.72
CA ASN A 178 -12.59 2.12 6.01
C ASN A 178 -12.89 2.09 4.51
N GLY A 179 -12.94 0.91 3.89
CA GLY A 179 -12.93 0.76 2.43
C GLY A 179 -14.08 1.44 1.70
N LYS A 180 -15.26 1.60 2.33
CA LYS A 180 -16.38 2.34 1.73
C LYS A 180 -16.02 3.81 1.48
N LYS A 181 -15.41 4.47 2.47
CA LYS A 181 -15.06 5.90 2.42
C LYS A 181 -13.68 6.16 1.85
N TRP A 182 -12.85 5.12 1.74
CA TRP A 182 -11.48 5.24 1.29
C TRP A 182 -11.38 5.82 -0.11
N ASN A 183 -10.53 6.84 -0.23
CA ASN A 183 -9.90 7.33 -1.45
C ASN A 183 -8.49 7.81 -1.11
N ARG A 184 -7.62 7.92 -2.12
CA ARG A 184 -6.21 8.21 -1.90
C ARG A 184 -5.95 9.58 -1.25
N ILE A 185 -6.73 10.61 -1.59
CA ILE A 185 -6.63 11.94 -0.98
C ILE A 185 -6.94 11.88 0.51
N SER A 186 -8.02 11.20 0.91
CA SER A 186 -8.35 11.00 2.33
C SER A 186 -7.25 10.25 3.09
N ALA A 187 -6.63 9.25 2.45
CA ALA A 187 -5.54 8.49 3.03
C ALA A 187 -4.27 9.34 3.23
N ILE A 188 -3.95 10.22 2.29
CA ILE A 188 -2.84 11.19 2.41
C ILE A 188 -3.06 12.09 3.63
N LYS A 189 -4.25 12.68 3.75
CA LYS A 189 -4.57 13.58 4.88
C LYS A 189 -4.50 12.86 6.22
N GLU A 190 -5.11 11.67 6.29
CA GLU A 190 -5.12 10.86 7.50
C GLU A 190 -3.70 10.48 7.94
N ALA A 191 -2.81 10.17 6.99
CA ALA A 191 -1.43 9.87 7.29
C ALA A 191 -0.62 11.11 7.71
N LEU A 192 -0.84 12.28 7.11
CA LEU A 192 -0.23 13.56 7.52
C LEU A 192 -0.67 14.03 8.92
N GLU A 193 -1.90 13.70 9.30
CA GLU A 193 -2.45 13.95 10.64
C GLU A 193 -2.02 12.90 11.66
N SER A 194 -1.34 11.83 11.22
CA SER A 194 -0.86 10.77 12.11
C SER A 194 0.43 11.18 12.81
N ASN A 195 0.65 10.63 14.01
CA ASN A 195 1.95 10.70 14.71
C ASN A 195 2.82 9.46 14.42
N ASN A 196 2.68 8.85 13.24
CA ASN A 196 3.42 7.65 12.84
C ASN A 196 4.45 8.01 11.75
N GLU A 197 5.73 7.85 12.07
CA GLU A 197 6.85 8.17 11.18
C GLU A 197 6.82 7.40 9.85
N ASN A 198 6.44 6.12 9.85
CA ASN A 198 6.35 5.33 8.62
C ASN A 198 5.26 5.87 7.69
N ARG A 199 4.09 6.19 8.25
CA ARG A 199 2.97 6.77 7.47
C ARG A 199 3.36 8.12 6.87
N LEU A 200 3.99 8.98 7.68
CA LEU A 200 4.50 10.28 7.23
C LEU A 200 5.54 10.12 6.13
N SER A 201 6.53 9.24 6.33
CA SER A 201 7.58 8.95 5.35
C SER A 201 6.99 8.47 4.03
N ASN A 202 6.05 7.52 4.05
CA ASN A 202 5.40 7.01 2.84
C ASN A 202 4.62 8.11 2.09
N VAL A 203 3.91 8.99 2.81
CA VAL A 203 3.21 10.11 2.17
C VAL A 203 4.19 11.08 1.51
N PHE A 204 5.25 11.51 2.20
CA PHE A 204 6.20 12.45 1.63
C PHE A 204 6.96 11.87 0.44
N GLN A 205 7.34 10.59 0.51
CA GLN A 205 7.91 9.86 -0.63
C GLN A 205 6.95 9.86 -1.82
N TYR A 206 5.66 9.58 -1.61
CA TYR A 206 4.67 9.61 -2.68
C TYR A 206 4.46 11.01 -3.26
N LEU A 207 4.33 12.04 -2.41
CA LEU A 207 4.10 13.40 -2.88
C LEU A 207 5.27 13.97 -3.70
N ARG A 208 6.50 13.53 -3.42
CA ARG A 208 7.73 14.01 -4.11
C ARG A 208 8.13 13.13 -5.29
N PHE A 209 8.00 11.82 -5.16
CA PHE A 209 8.56 10.86 -6.13
C PHE A 209 7.52 9.88 -6.69
N GLY A 210 6.27 9.97 -6.27
CA GLY A 210 5.20 9.09 -6.73
C GLY A 210 5.06 9.08 -8.25
N GLU A 211 4.86 7.88 -8.79
CA GLU A 211 4.75 7.68 -10.23
C GLU A 211 3.35 7.25 -10.68
N SER A 212 2.46 7.01 -9.72
CA SER A 212 1.08 6.60 -9.96
C SER A 212 0.15 7.77 -9.62
N LYS A 213 -0.89 7.94 -10.44
CA LYS A 213 -1.85 9.02 -10.24
C LYS A 213 -2.64 8.84 -8.94
N SER A 214 -3.03 9.96 -8.31
CA SER A 214 -4.08 9.99 -7.31
C SER A 214 -5.33 10.59 -7.95
N ASP A 215 -6.40 9.82 -8.03
CA ASP A 215 -7.62 10.27 -8.70
C ASP A 215 -8.17 11.52 -7.99
N ASN A 216 -8.51 12.53 -8.79
CA ASN A 216 -8.97 13.85 -8.33
C ASN A 216 -7.92 14.70 -7.58
N LEU A 217 -6.66 14.28 -7.44
CA LEU A 217 -5.65 15.13 -6.80
C LEU A 217 -5.21 16.22 -7.77
N THR A 218 -5.78 17.42 -7.65
CA THR A 218 -5.37 18.59 -8.44
C THR A 218 -4.36 19.45 -7.68
N VAL A 219 -3.69 20.38 -8.38
CA VAL A 219 -2.85 21.41 -7.74
C VAL A 219 -3.64 22.22 -6.72
N GLU A 220 -4.91 22.52 -7.02
CA GLU A 220 -5.79 23.25 -6.11
C GLU A 220 -6.06 22.46 -4.83
N ILE A 221 -6.44 21.18 -4.95
CA ILE A 221 -6.67 20.32 -3.77
C ILE A 221 -5.39 20.17 -2.96
N PHE A 222 -4.24 20.02 -3.62
CA PHE A 222 -2.96 19.99 -2.92
C PHE A 222 -2.72 21.28 -2.12
N ASN A 223 -2.85 22.45 -2.76
CA ASN A 223 -2.57 23.73 -2.13
C ASN A 223 -3.57 24.11 -1.03
N ASN A 224 -4.86 23.80 -1.23
CA ASN A 224 -5.93 24.23 -0.34
C ASN A 224 -6.19 23.24 0.80
N GLU A 225 -5.94 21.94 0.59
CA GLU A 225 -6.35 20.90 1.54
C GLU A 225 -5.18 20.10 2.13
N ILE A 226 -4.07 19.91 1.39
CA ILE A 226 -2.93 19.08 1.85
C ILE A 226 -1.81 19.95 2.42
N LYS A 227 -1.40 20.98 1.68
CA LYS A 227 -0.31 21.89 2.05
C LYS A 227 -0.52 22.55 3.43
N PRO A 228 -1.72 22.98 3.84
CA PRO A 228 -1.94 23.53 5.19
C PRO A 228 -1.67 22.52 6.31
N ILE A 229 -1.93 21.23 6.08
CA ILE A 229 -1.63 20.16 7.03
C ILE A 229 -0.12 20.00 7.15
N ILE A 230 0.62 19.99 6.04
CA ILE A 230 2.09 19.93 6.01
C ILE A 230 2.71 21.11 6.75
N VAL A 231 2.22 22.33 6.52
CA VAL A 231 2.69 23.54 7.23
C VAL A 231 2.45 23.44 8.74
N SER A 232 1.32 22.87 9.15
CA SER A 232 1.01 22.64 10.56
C SER A 232 1.94 21.57 11.15
N LEU A 233 2.18 20.49 10.42
CA LEU A 233 3.07 19.39 10.81
C LEU A 233 4.52 19.86 10.99
N LYS A 234 4.99 20.86 10.22
CA LYS A 234 6.32 21.47 10.42
C LYS A 234 6.54 21.92 11.87
N LYS A 235 5.49 22.41 12.53
CA LYS A 235 5.57 22.95 13.89
C LYS A 235 5.55 21.86 14.97
N THR A 236 5.02 20.68 14.66
CA THR A 236 4.72 19.63 15.65
C THR A 236 5.56 18.38 15.48
N SER A 237 6.05 18.09 14.28
CA SER A 237 6.84 16.89 13.99
C SER A 237 8.16 16.91 14.76
N LYS A 238 8.48 15.79 15.40
CA LYS A 238 9.73 15.57 16.15
C LYS A 238 10.72 14.69 15.40
N PHE A 239 10.35 14.20 14.22
CA PHE A 239 11.17 13.30 13.41
C PHE A 239 12.06 14.14 12.47
N PRO A 240 13.39 14.15 12.64
CA PRO A 240 14.29 14.99 11.83
C PRO A 240 14.17 14.72 10.33
N GLU A 241 14.11 13.45 9.92
CA GLU A 241 13.96 13.06 8.51
C GLU A 241 12.64 13.58 7.91
N ILE A 242 11.56 13.60 8.69
CA ILE A 242 10.28 14.15 8.26
C ILE A 242 10.35 15.68 8.15
N GLN A 243 11.09 16.36 9.03
CA GLN A 243 11.31 17.80 8.92
C GLN A 243 12.01 18.16 7.61
N GLU A 244 13.05 17.42 7.22
CA GLU A 244 13.74 17.63 5.93
C GLU A 244 12.82 17.41 4.72
N GLN A 245 11.96 16.37 4.78
CA GLN A 245 10.95 16.10 3.75
C GLN A 245 9.93 17.23 3.64
N ILE A 246 9.46 17.77 4.77
CA ILE A 246 8.55 18.91 4.85
C ILE A 246 9.19 20.16 4.23
N GLU A 247 10.47 20.43 4.52
CA GLU A 247 11.15 21.58 3.94
C GLU A 247 11.30 21.45 2.44
N SER A 248 11.67 20.27 1.97
CA SER A 248 11.80 19.99 0.54
C SER A 248 10.48 20.23 -0.19
N ILE A 249 9.38 19.63 0.27
CA ILE A 249 8.08 19.73 -0.42
C ILE A 249 7.43 21.12 -0.34
N LEU A 250 7.79 21.94 0.65
CA LEU A 250 7.27 23.31 0.76
C LEU A 250 7.97 24.28 -0.20
N VAL A 251 9.20 23.96 -0.61
CA VAL A 251 9.98 24.72 -1.61
C VAL A 251 9.78 24.17 -3.02
N GLU A 252 9.70 22.84 -3.14
CA GLU A 252 9.43 22.12 -4.39
C GLU A 252 7.93 22.15 -4.74
N THR A 253 7.61 21.78 -5.98
CA THR A 253 6.22 21.50 -6.36
C THR A 253 5.93 20.02 -6.15
N VAL A 254 4.68 19.70 -5.77
CA VAL A 254 4.20 18.31 -5.74
C VAL A 254 4.44 17.64 -7.10
N ASN A 255 4.81 16.36 -7.10
CA ASN A 255 5.16 15.65 -8.32
C ASN A 255 4.01 15.67 -9.33
N SER A 256 4.27 16.17 -10.55
CA SER A 256 3.22 16.30 -11.56
C SER A 256 2.64 14.97 -12.03
N LYS A 257 3.38 13.85 -11.89
CA LYS A 257 2.90 12.50 -12.23
C LYS A 257 1.77 12.02 -11.34
N ILE A 258 1.68 12.51 -10.10
CA ILE A 258 0.62 12.09 -9.17
C ILE A 258 -0.66 12.92 -9.32
N LEU A 259 -0.59 14.04 -10.04
CA LEU A 259 -1.70 14.96 -10.24
C LEU A 259 -2.67 14.44 -11.30
N ASP A 260 -3.96 14.62 -11.03
CA ASP A 260 -5.01 14.39 -12.02
C ASP A 260 -5.16 15.63 -12.91
N LEU A 261 -4.50 15.59 -14.07
CA LEU A 261 -4.52 16.67 -15.05
C LEU A 261 -5.75 16.63 -15.96
N SER A 262 -6.63 15.62 -15.84
CA SER A 262 -7.79 15.45 -16.72
C SER A 262 -8.87 16.53 -16.54
N ARG A 263 -8.76 17.36 -15.50
CA ARG A 263 -9.71 18.43 -15.16
C ARG A 263 -9.19 19.85 -15.47
N VAL A 264 -8.03 19.97 -16.11
CA VAL A 264 -7.52 21.26 -16.59
C VAL A 264 -8.00 21.45 -18.03
N GLN A 265 -9.30 21.66 -18.21
CA GLN A 265 -9.94 22.09 -19.47
C GLN A 265 -11.02 23.12 -19.16
#